data_AF-A0A6P0Y0U9-F1
#
_entry.id   AF-A0A6P0Y0U9-F1
#
_cell.length_a   1.000
_cell.length_b   1.000
_cell.length_c   1.000
_cell.angle_alpha   90.00
_cell.angle_beta   90.00
_cell.angle_gamma   90.00
#
_symmetry.space_group_name_H-M   'P 1'
#
loop_
_entity.id
_entity.type
_entity.pdbx_description
1 polymer ?
#
loop_
_entity_poly.entity_id
_entity_poly.type
_entity_poly.pdbx_seq_one_letter_code
_entity_poly.pdbx_strand_id
1 'polypeptide(L)'
;SHPLASINDVYNAILIEGEPIGQVMFFGPGAGSGPTASAVVSDIMSIAAILQTETEPIPHPLLSCTHQHYCETASMAELVTRFYARFLTKDNPGVIGQLGTCFGSHNVSLESVVQTGIHDELAEIVVVTHDVKEGNFRQALEEIQSLDVIDSIPSVLRVL
;
A
#
# COMPACT_ATOMS: atom_id res chain seq x y z
N SER A 1 -15.05 5.14 -3.23
CA SER A 1 -14.91 3.89 -2.44
C SER A 1 -14.22 2.87 -3.33
N HIS A 2 -13.15 2.23 -2.84
CA HIS A 2 -12.40 1.24 -3.61
C HIS A 2 -12.96 -0.18 -3.35
N PRO A 3 -13.07 -1.08 -4.35
CA PRO A 3 -13.64 -2.43 -4.17
C PRO A 3 -12.98 -3.23 -3.04
N LEU A 4 -11.65 -3.15 -2.91
CA LEU A 4 -10.91 -3.83 -1.84
C LEU A 4 -11.29 -3.38 -0.43
N ALA A 5 -11.79 -2.15 -0.26
CA ALA A 5 -12.18 -1.64 1.05
C ALA A 5 -13.46 -2.30 1.61
N SER A 6 -14.21 -3.03 0.77
CA SER A 6 -15.41 -3.76 1.18
C SER A 6 -15.14 -5.22 1.59
N ILE A 7 -13.89 -5.69 1.43
CA ILE A 7 -13.49 -7.04 1.75
C ILE A 7 -13.22 -7.14 3.26
N ASN A 8 -13.95 -8.02 3.93
CA ASN A 8 -13.91 -8.20 5.38
C ASN A 8 -13.70 -9.68 5.75
N ASP A 9 -13.41 -9.92 7.02
CA ASP A 9 -13.23 -11.25 7.61
C ASP A 9 -12.10 -12.08 6.95
N VAL A 10 -12.37 -13.35 6.63
CA VAL A 10 -11.40 -14.34 6.13
C VAL A 10 -11.32 -14.38 4.60
N TYR A 11 -11.97 -13.42 3.93
CA TYR A 11 -11.95 -13.34 2.48
C TYR A 11 -10.72 -12.61 1.99
N ASN A 12 -10.13 -13.13 0.92
CA ASN A 12 -9.06 -12.47 0.17
C ASN A 12 -9.62 -11.94 -1.15
N ALA A 13 -8.97 -10.90 -1.66
CA ALA A 13 -9.23 -10.39 -3.00
C ALA A 13 -7.92 -10.02 -3.71
N ILE A 14 -7.90 -10.24 -5.03
CA ILE A 14 -6.81 -9.87 -5.92
C ILE A 14 -7.43 -9.02 -7.04
N LEU A 15 -7.05 -7.75 -7.12
CA LEU A 15 -7.41 -6.85 -8.21
C LEU A 15 -6.25 -6.83 -9.21
N ILE A 16 -6.53 -7.17 -10.46
CA ILE A 16 -5.59 -7.14 -11.57
C ILE A 16 -6.05 -6.05 -12.53
N GLU A 17 -5.14 -5.17 -12.91
CA GLU A 17 -5.37 -4.15 -13.94
C GLU A 17 -4.45 -4.41 -15.13
N GLY A 18 -5.01 -4.39 -16.35
CA GLY A 18 -4.23 -4.56 -17.57
C GLY A 18 -4.94 -3.98 -18.78
N GLU A 19 -4.17 -3.60 -19.79
CA GLU A 19 -4.69 -3.12 -21.06
C GLU A 19 -4.75 -4.30 -22.06
N PRO A 20 -5.88 -4.56 -22.76
CA PRO A 20 -7.14 -3.81 -22.77
C PRO A 20 -8.22 -4.35 -21.82
N ILE A 21 -7.90 -5.34 -20.98
CA ILE A 21 -8.91 -6.05 -20.16
C ILE A 21 -9.53 -5.18 -19.04
N GLY A 22 -8.91 -4.05 -18.72
CA GLY A 22 -9.30 -3.17 -17.63
C GLY A 22 -9.01 -3.80 -16.26
N GLN A 23 -9.92 -3.61 -15.32
CA GLN A 23 -9.82 -4.13 -13.95
C GLN A 23 -10.62 -5.41 -13.77
N VAL A 24 -9.97 -6.47 -13.27
CA VAL A 24 -10.57 -7.76 -12.93
C VAL A 24 -10.29 -8.07 -11.47
N MET A 25 -11.32 -8.44 -10.70
CA MET A 25 -11.17 -8.79 -9.29
C MET A 25 -11.54 -10.26 -9.06
N PHE A 26 -10.62 -11.00 -8.45
CA PHE A 26 -10.86 -12.34 -7.92
C PHE A 26 -11.09 -12.23 -6.41
N PHE A 27 -12.19 -12.78 -5.91
CA PHE A 27 -12.57 -12.71 -4.51
C PHE A 27 -13.04 -14.08 -4.01
N GLY A 28 -12.65 -14.46 -2.80
CA GLY A 28 -13.05 -15.72 -2.19
C GLY A 28 -12.31 -16.01 -0.89
N PRO A 29 -12.62 -17.13 -0.21
CA PRO A 29 -11.90 -17.52 1.00
C PRO A 29 -10.45 -17.85 0.66
N GLY A 30 -9.51 -17.11 1.27
CA GLY A 30 -8.07 -17.26 1.02
C GLY A 30 -7.37 -18.28 1.91
N ALA A 31 -8.08 -18.80 2.91
CA ALA A 31 -7.56 -19.77 3.87
C ALA A 31 -8.67 -20.73 4.32
N GLY A 32 -8.25 -21.86 4.90
CA GLY A 32 -9.13 -22.89 5.44
C GLY A 32 -8.96 -24.24 4.74
N SER A 33 -9.24 -25.31 5.48
CA SER A 33 -9.01 -26.69 5.01
C SER A 33 -9.71 -27.00 3.69
N GLY A 34 -10.96 -26.57 3.52
CA GLY A 34 -11.73 -26.74 2.28
C GLY A 34 -11.16 -25.94 1.10
N PRO A 35 -11.10 -24.60 1.16
CA PRO A 35 -10.57 -23.75 0.09
C PRO A 35 -9.16 -24.14 -0.34
N THR A 36 -8.25 -24.40 0.62
CA THR A 36 -6.88 -24.82 0.31
C THR A 36 -6.85 -26.21 -0.34
N ALA A 37 -7.62 -27.18 0.17
CA ALA A 37 -7.69 -28.51 -0.45
C ALA A 37 -8.26 -28.46 -1.88
N SER A 38 -9.23 -27.57 -2.14
CA SER A 38 -9.78 -27.37 -3.49
C SER A 38 -8.71 -26.93 -4.50
N ALA A 39 -7.82 -26.00 -4.12
CA ALA A 39 -6.71 -25.58 -4.97
C ALA A 39 -5.74 -26.74 -5.25
N VAL A 40 -5.36 -27.49 -4.21
CA VAL A 40 -4.48 -28.66 -4.34
C VAL A 40 -5.08 -29.73 -5.26
N VAL A 41 -6.37 -30.05 -5.11
CA VAL A 41 -7.05 -31.05 -5.96
C VAL A 41 -7.12 -30.58 -7.40
N SER A 42 -7.36 -29.29 -7.65
CA SER A 42 -7.35 -28.70 -8.99
C SER A 42 -5.99 -28.90 -9.69
N ASP A 43 -4.88 -28.68 -8.98
CA ASP A 43 -3.53 -28.91 -9.51
C ASP A 43 -3.29 -30.39 -9.81
N ILE A 44 -3.70 -31.30 -8.90
CA ILE A 44 -3.59 -32.75 -9.11
C ILE A 44 -4.35 -33.19 -10.37
N MET A 45 -5.58 -32.70 -10.57
CA MET A 45 -6.39 -33.01 -11.74
C MET A 45 -5.75 -32.47 -13.03
N SER A 46 -5.20 -31.26 -12.97
CA SER A 46 -4.52 -30.63 -14.10
C SER A 46 -3.28 -31.43 -14.52
N ILE A 47 -2.47 -31.87 -13.54
CA ILE A 47 -1.30 -32.73 -13.77
C ILE A 47 -1.73 -34.09 -14.35
N ALA A 48 -2.74 -34.73 -13.76
CA ALA A 48 -3.24 -36.03 -14.23
C ALA A 48 -3.77 -35.98 -15.67
N ALA A 49 -4.41 -34.87 -16.07
CA ALA A 49 -4.88 -34.65 -17.43
C ALA A 49 -3.72 -34.51 -18.42
N ILE A 50 -2.67 -33.76 -18.08
CA ILE A 50 -1.47 -33.61 -18.91
C ILE A 50 -0.80 -34.97 -19.14
N LEU A 51 -0.64 -35.78 -18.09
CA LEU A 51 -0.02 -37.11 -18.19
C LEU A 51 -0.77 -38.11 -19.09
N GLN A 52 -2.06 -37.88 -19.36
CA GLN A 52 -2.86 -38.72 -20.26
C GLN A 52 -2.79 -38.30 -21.72
N THR A 53 -2.18 -37.15 -22.04
CA THR A 53 -1.98 -36.71 -23.43
C THR A 53 -0.80 -37.46 -24.07
N GLU A 54 -0.95 -37.92 -25.31
CA GLU A 54 0.09 -38.71 -26.04
C GLU A 54 1.24 -37.84 -26.60
N THR A 55 1.20 -36.53 -26.36
CA THR A 55 2.24 -35.58 -26.76
C THR A 55 3.27 -35.39 -25.63
N GLU A 56 4.49 -34.96 -25.96
CA GLU A 56 5.48 -34.53 -24.96
C GLU A 56 4.82 -33.62 -23.92
N PRO A 57 4.97 -33.89 -22.60
CA PRO A 57 4.29 -33.12 -21.57
C PRO A 57 4.85 -31.70 -21.57
N ILE A 58 4.13 -30.78 -22.22
CA ILE A 58 4.42 -29.36 -22.09
C ILE A 58 3.98 -28.97 -20.68
N PRO A 59 4.91 -28.58 -19.78
CA PRO A 59 4.52 -28.11 -18.47
C PRO A 59 3.54 -26.95 -18.64
N HIS A 60 2.46 -26.97 -17.85
CA HIS A 60 1.41 -25.96 -17.94
C HIS A 60 2.05 -24.56 -17.99
N PRO A 61 1.69 -23.65 -18.93
CA PRO A 61 2.37 -22.36 -19.07
C PRO A 61 2.43 -21.53 -17.79
N LEU A 62 1.43 -21.68 -16.91
CA LEU A 62 1.40 -21.06 -15.57
C LEU A 62 2.31 -21.74 -14.52
N LEU A 63 2.75 -22.97 -14.76
CA LEU A 63 3.71 -23.73 -13.94
C LEU A 63 5.13 -23.66 -14.51
N SER A 64 5.28 -23.37 -15.81
CA SER A 64 6.55 -23.14 -16.49
C SER A 64 6.83 -21.65 -16.66
N CYS A 65 7.19 -20.98 -15.58
CA CYS A 65 7.61 -19.57 -15.63
C CYS A 65 9.02 -19.44 -16.23
N THR A 66 9.15 -19.50 -17.56
CA THR A 66 10.37 -19.11 -18.28
C THR A 66 10.30 -17.65 -18.68
N HIS A 67 10.39 -16.75 -17.70
CA HIS A 67 10.48 -15.32 -17.96
C HIS A 67 11.96 -14.94 -18.17
N GLN A 68 12.26 -14.31 -19.31
CA GLN A 68 13.61 -13.82 -19.65
C GLN A 68 13.83 -12.35 -19.25
N HIS A 69 12.74 -11.62 -18.98
CA HIS A 69 12.76 -10.20 -18.67
C HIS A 69 12.33 -10.01 -17.22
N TYR A 70 13.30 -9.78 -16.34
CA TYR A 70 13.05 -9.39 -14.97
C TYR A 70 13.16 -7.88 -14.89
N CYS A 71 12.14 -7.24 -14.30
CA CYS A 71 12.27 -5.86 -13.86
C CYS A 71 13.12 -5.84 -12.59
N GLU A 72 13.93 -4.81 -12.42
CA GLU A 72 14.62 -4.58 -11.15
C GLU A 72 13.61 -4.15 -10.10
N THR A 73 13.78 -4.62 -8.86
CA THR A 73 12.92 -4.21 -7.75
C THR A 73 13.22 -2.75 -7.42
N ALA A 74 12.24 -1.87 -7.57
CA ALA A 74 12.36 -0.48 -7.16
C ALA A 74 12.55 -0.38 -5.64
N SER A 75 13.34 0.59 -5.20
CA SER A 75 13.50 0.86 -3.78
C SER A 75 12.23 1.52 -3.22
N MET A 76 11.96 1.33 -1.93
CA MET A 76 10.81 1.98 -1.28
C MET A 76 10.83 3.50 -1.42
N ALA A 77 12.02 4.12 -1.49
CA ALA A 77 12.17 5.56 -1.63
C ALA A 77 11.68 6.11 -2.98
N GLU A 78 11.64 5.27 -4.01
CA GLU A 78 11.24 5.64 -5.37
C GLU A 78 9.73 5.51 -5.61
N LEU A 79 9.02 4.84 -4.70
CA LEU A 79 7.57 4.68 -4.80
C LEU A 79 6.87 6.04 -4.71
N VAL A 80 5.87 6.23 -5.56
CA VAL A 80 4.99 7.40 -5.56
C VAL A 80 3.65 6.98 -4.97
N THR A 81 3.27 7.60 -3.86
CA THR A 81 2.04 7.28 -3.13
C THR A 81 1.61 8.47 -2.28
N ARG A 82 0.42 8.40 -1.69
CA ARG A 82 -0.10 9.40 -0.76
C ARG A 82 0.10 8.92 0.67
N PHE A 83 0.24 9.87 1.59
CA PHE A 83 0.45 9.55 3.00
C PHE A 83 -0.58 10.24 3.88
N TYR A 84 -1.05 9.50 4.87
CA TYR A 84 -1.67 10.01 6.08
C TYR A 84 -0.59 10.06 7.17
N ALA A 85 -0.41 11.21 7.79
CA ALA A 85 0.44 11.36 8.97
C ALA A 85 -0.30 12.07 10.09
N ARG A 86 -0.21 11.51 11.29
CA ARG A 86 -0.75 12.09 12.52
C ARG A 86 0.40 12.59 13.36
N PHE A 87 0.30 13.84 13.81
CA PHE A 87 1.27 14.53 14.64
C PHE A 87 0.61 14.94 15.95
N LEU A 88 1.35 14.76 17.06
CA LEU A 88 1.05 15.42 18.31
C LEU A 88 2.05 16.57 18.48
N THR A 89 1.53 17.76 18.68
CA THR A 89 2.33 18.98 18.69
C THR A 89 1.96 19.83 19.89
N LYS A 90 2.88 20.65 20.36
CA LYS A 90 2.56 21.69 21.35
C LYS A 90 1.49 22.63 20.77
N ASP A 91 0.52 23.05 21.59
CA ASP A 91 -0.54 23.97 21.15
C ASP A 91 -0.01 25.42 21.03
N ASN A 92 0.81 25.64 20.01
CA ASN A 92 1.43 26.93 19.71
C ASN A 92 0.97 27.46 18.35
N PRO A 93 0.74 28.78 18.22
CA PRO A 93 0.51 29.39 16.92
C PRO A 93 1.67 29.12 15.94
N GLY A 94 1.34 28.78 14.70
CA GLY A 94 2.32 28.63 13.61
C GLY A 94 2.81 27.20 13.35
N VAL A 95 2.44 26.20 14.16
CA VAL A 95 2.85 24.80 13.95
C VAL A 95 2.43 24.27 12.57
N ILE A 96 1.19 24.53 12.15
CA ILE A 96 0.71 24.14 10.81
C ILE A 96 1.56 24.80 9.71
N GLY A 97 1.98 26.06 9.92
CA GLY A 97 2.86 26.76 8.99
C GLY A 97 4.23 26.10 8.90
N GLN A 98 4.83 25.72 10.03
CA GLN A 98 6.12 25.02 10.07
C GLN A 98 6.03 23.66 9.36
N LEU A 99 4.98 22.89 9.61
CA LEU A 99 4.72 21.63 8.90
C LEU A 99 4.61 21.87 7.39
N GLY A 100 3.79 22.84 6.98
CA GLY A 100 3.59 23.18 5.57
C GLY A 100 4.88 23.63 4.87
N THR A 101 5.69 24.46 5.54
CA THR A 101 7.00 24.89 5.02
C THR A 101 7.96 23.72 4.90
N CYS A 102 8.07 22.85 5.91
CA CYS A 102 8.96 21.70 5.87
C CYS A 102 8.57 20.73 4.75
N PHE A 103 7.29 20.34 4.67
CA PHE A 103 6.79 19.51 3.58
C PHE A 103 7.04 20.15 2.20
N GLY A 104 6.80 21.45 2.05
CA GLY A 104 7.07 22.19 0.83
C GLY A 104 8.56 22.17 0.41
N SER A 105 9.49 22.33 1.36
CA SER A 105 10.94 22.26 1.10
C SER A 105 11.40 20.90 0.55
N HIS A 106 10.69 19.83 0.90
CA HIS A 106 10.95 18.47 0.42
C HIS A 106 10.11 18.09 -0.81
N ASN A 107 9.42 19.04 -1.45
CA ASN A 107 8.51 18.79 -2.57
C ASN A 107 7.36 17.83 -2.22
N VAL A 108 6.80 17.96 -1.01
CA VAL A 108 5.62 17.23 -0.56
C VAL A 108 4.42 18.17 -0.58
N SER A 109 3.47 17.92 -1.49
CA SER A 109 2.24 18.70 -1.57
C SER A 109 1.17 18.14 -0.62
N LEU A 110 0.51 19.02 0.13
CA LEU A 110 -0.52 18.65 1.10
C LEU A 110 -1.90 18.77 0.46
N GLU A 111 -2.68 17.71 0.54
CA GLU A 111 -4.08 17.70 0.10
C GLU A 111 -5.02 18.19 1.20
N SER A 112 -4.74 17.81 2.45
CA SER A 112 -5.54 18.19 3.59
C SER A 112 -4.68 18.33 4.84
N VAL A 113 -5.01 19.34 5.65
CA VAL A 113 -4.47 19.51 7.00
C VAL A 113 -5.64 19.80 7.92
N VAL A 114 -5.82 18.99 8.95
CA VAL A 114 -6.93 19.10 9.90
C VAL A 114 -6.38 18.98 11.31
N GLN A 115 -6.68 19.97 12.16
CA GLN A 115 -6.50 19.84 13.60
C GLN A 115 -7.76 19.19 14.18
N THR A 116 -7.65 17.95 14.67
CA THR A 116 -8.79 17.14 15.12
C THR A 116 -9.20 17.45 16.56
N GLY A 117 -8.29 18.00 17.37
CA GLY A 117 -8.57 18.40 18.74
C GLY A 117 -7.31 18.70 19.54
N ILE A 118 -7.49 18.81 20.85
CA ILE A 118 -6.42 18.99 21.84
C ILE A 118 -6.61 17.90 22.90
N HIS A 119 -5.56 17.14 23.18
CA HIS A 119 -5.52 16.11 24.22
C HIS A 119 -4.28 16.33 25.06
N ASP A 120 -4.42 16.37 26.38
CA ASP A 120 -3.31 16.55 27.33
C ASP A 120 -2.37 17.73 26.98
N GLU A 121 -2.95 18.88 26.62
CA GLU A 121 -2.25 20.11 26.20
C GLU A 121 -1.48 20.02 24.86
N LEU A 122 -1.63 18.90 24.13
CA LEU A 122 -1.09 18.71 22.79
C LEU A 122 -2.20 18.86 21.74
N ALA A 123 -1.92 19.65 20.71
CA ALA A 123 -2.74 19.72 19.52
C ALA A 123 -2.47 18.50 18.63
N GLU A 124 -3.54 17.86 18.17
CA GLU A 124 -3.46 16.76 17.20
C GLU A 124 -3.69 17.29 15.79
N ILE A 125 -2.68 17.12 14.93
CA ILE A 125 -2.73 17.54 13.54
C ILE A 125 -2.62 16.32 12.64
N VAL A 126 -3.55 16.20 11.71
CA VAL A 126 -3.56 15.18 10.67
C VAL A 126 -3.25 15.84 9.34
N VAL A 127 -2.32 15.26 8.61
CA VAL A 127 -1.94 15.68 7.26
C VAL A 127 -2.20 14.53 6.30
N VAL A 128 -2.82 14.84 5.16
CA VAL A 128 -2.93 13.95 4.01
C VAL A 128 -2.20 14.60 2.84
N THR A 129 -1.30 13.86 2.19
CA THR A 129 -0.53 14.36 1.03
C THR A 129 -1.22 14.02 -0.28
N HIS A 130 -0.86 14.76 -1.33
CA HIS A 130 -0.97 14.27 -2.71
C HIS A 130 0.10 13.21 -3.00
N ASP A 131 0.12 12.69 -4.23
CA ASP A 131 1.13 11.74 -4.70
C ASP A 131 2.53 12.32 -4.54
N VAL A 132 3.38 11.60 -3.81
CA VAL A 132 4.74 12.04 -3.50
C VAL A 132 5.69 10.86 -3.51
N LYS A 133 6.94 11.11 -3.90
CA LYS A 133 8.01 10.12 -3.73
C LYS A 133 8.21 9.85 -2.24
N GLU A 134 8.15 8.59 -1.84
CA GLU A 134 8.27 8.20 -0.44
C GLU A 134 9.60 8.66 0.19
N GLY A 135 10.69 8.69 -0.58
CA GLY A 135 11.97 9.23 -0.10
C GLY A 135 11.88 10.69 0.34
N ASN A 136 11.17 11.54 -0.42
CA ASN A 136 10.96 12.94 -0.08
C ASN A 136 10.09 13.09 1.17
N PHE A 137 9.01 12.30 1.26
CA PHE A 137 8.12 12.30 2.40
C PHE A 137 8.86 11.88 3.69
N ARG A 138 9.71 10.85 3.62
CA ARG A 138 10.52 10.42 4.76
C ARG A 138 11.54 11.47 5.20
N GLN A 139 12.22 12.14 4.26
CA GLN A 139 13.13 13.25 4.59
C GLN A 139 12.39 14.40 5.29
N ALA A 140 11.19 14.73 4.84
CA ALA A 140 10.35 15.72 5.51
C ALA A 140 9.98 15.29 6.94
N LEU A 141 9.60 14.02 7.15
CA LEU A 141 9.28 13.52 8.49
C LEU A 141 10.49 13.54 9.43
N GLU A 142 11.69 13.20 8.94
CA GLU A 142 12.93 13.26 9.71
C GLU A 142 13.24 14.69 10.17
N GLU A 143 13.08 15.68 9.28
CA GLU A 143 13.25 17.10 9.64
C GLU A 143 12.16 17.56 10.62
N ILE A 144 10.89 17.22 10.38
CA ILE A 144 9.76 17.56 11.27
C ILE A 144 9.98 16.99 12.66
N GLN A 145 10.47 15.75 12.78
CA GLN A 145 10.74 15.11 14.06
C GLN A 145 11.80 15.87 14.89
N SER A 146 12.66 16.66 14.25
CA SER A 146 13.65 17.49 14.94
C SER A 146 13.11 18.84 15.44
N LEU A 147 11.88 19.23 15.07
CA LEU A 147 11.30 20.51 15.47
C LEU A 147 10.83 20.46 16.93
N ASP A 148 11.22 21.47 17.72
CA ASP A 148 10.86 21.58 19.15
C ASP A 148 9.34 21.60 19.41
N VAL A 149 8.53 21.94 18.41
CA VAL A 149 7.06 21.99 18.53
C VAL A 149 6.41 20.62 18.39
N ILE A 150 7.11 19.63 17.86
CA ILE A 150 6.62 18.27 17.67
C ILE A 150 6.91 17.48 18.93
N ASP A 151 5.87 16.90 19.51
CA ASP A 151 6.02 15.94 20.60
C ASP A 151 6.29 14.54 20.03
N SER A 152 5.44 14.11 19.10
CA SER A 152 5.54 12.78 18.48
C SER A 152 4.78 12.67 17.16
N ILE A 153 5.06 11.60 16.41
CA ILE A 153 4.38 11.25 15.15
C ILE A 153 3.76 9.86 15.33
N PRO A 154 2.57 9.73 15.95
CA PRO A 154 2.06 8.42 16.38
C PRO A 154 1.69 7.48 15.25
N SER A 155 1.40 7.98 14.04
CA SER A 155 0.94 7.15 12.94
C SER A 155 1.32 7.74 11.59
N VAL A 156 1.84 6.88 10.72
CA VAL A 156 2.12 7.16 9.31
C VAL A 156 1.60 5.99 8.50
N LEU A 157 0.66 6.24 7.59
CA LEU A 157 0.01 5.23 6.77
C LEU A 157 0.04 5.66 5.30
N ARG A 158 0.23 4.71 4.38
CA ARG A 158 -0.01 4.97 2.96
C ARG A 158 -1.51 5.03 2.70
N VAL A 159 -1.90 5.94 1.81
CA VAL A 159 -3.26 6.02 1.26
C VAL A 159 -3.15 5.54 -0.18
N LEU A 160 -3.75 4.37 -0.45
CA LEU A 160 -3.78 3.72 -1.77
C LEU A 160 -5.16 3.90 -2.42
#